data_AF-A0A954U966-F1
#
_entry.id   AF-A0A954U966-F1
#
_cell.length_a   1.000
_cell.length_b   1.000
_cell.length_c   1.000
_cell.angle_alpha   90.00
_cell.angle_beta   90.00
_cell.angle_gamma   90.00
#
_symmetry.space_group_name_H-M   'P 1'
#
loop_
_entity.id
_entity.type
_entity.pdbx_description
1 polymer ?
#
loop_
_entity_poly.entity_id
_entity_poly.type
_entity_poly.pdbx_seq_one_letter_code
_entity_poly.pdbx_strand_id
1 'polypeptide(L)' 'MTKSRFDDDVRGKPYLTNLLKSSMKKVTVENLFMKANLSRVDFYKQLDFELKQKLIVEHDGELEAAPCD' A
#
# COMPACT_ATOMS: atom_id res chain seq x y z
N MET A 1 17.89 -1.31 -5.09
CA MET A 1 17.71 -2.22 -3.95
C MET A 1 16.23 -2.36 -3.67
N THR A 2 15.70 -3.58 -3.68
CA THR A 2 14.29 -3.87 -3.38
C THR A 2 14.09 -3.70 -1.88
N LYS A 3 13.14 -2.86 -1.47
CA LYS A 3 12.81 -2.72 -0.04
C LYS A 3 12.11 -4.00 0.44
N SER A 4 12.32 -4.38 1.70
CA SER A 4 11.64 -5.52 2.32
C SER A 4 10.57 -5.05 3.30
N ARG A 5 9.55 -5.87 3.54
CA ARG A 5 8.50 -5.57 4.53
C ARG A 5 9.04 -5.51 5.97
N PHE A 6 10.20 -6.10 6.22
CA PHE A 6 10.86 -6.04 7.52
C PHE A 6 11.65 -4.75 7.74
N ASP A 7 11.77 -3.92 6.72
CA ASP A 7 12.38 -2.60 6.82
C ASP A 7 11.55 -1.70 7.74
N ASP A 8 12.23 -0.94 8.60
CA ASP A 8 11.57 -0.12 9.62
C ASP A 8 10.63 0.91 9.00
N ASP A 9 10.91 1.37 7.77
CA ASP A 9 10.05 2.29 7.03
C ASP A 9 8.75 1.66 6.49
N VAL A 10 8.64 0.33 6.49
CA VAL A 10 7.51 -0.41 5.92
C VAL A 10 6.74 -1.19 7.00
N ARG A 11 7.46 -1.81 7.94
CA ARG A 11 6.87 -2.72 8.92
C ARG A 11 5.90 -2.00 9.85
N GLY A 12 4.61 -2.33 9.74
CA GLY A 12 3.56 -1.80 10.63
C GLY A 12 3.22 -0.33 10.39
N LYS A 13 3.79 0.29 9.35
CA LYS A 13 3.49 1.67 8.95
C LYS A 13 2.46 1.68 7.82
N PRO A 14 1.68 2.77 7.66
CA PRO A 14 0.77 2.99 6.53
C PRO A 14 1.57 3.29 5.24
N TYR A 15 2.46 2.38 4.83
CA TYR A 15 3.42 2.60 3.76
C TYR A 15 2.73 2.75 2.39
N LEU A 16 1.87 1.80 2.03
CA LEU A 16 1.11 1.84 0.78
C LEU A 16 0.07 2.96 0.80
N THR A 17 -0.57 3.18 1.95
CA THR A 17 -1.49 4.30 2.17
C THR A 17 -0.79 5.65 1.95
N ASN A 18 0.44 5.84 2.43
CA ASN A 18 1.20 7.06 2.19
C ASN A 18 1.54 7.25 0.70
N LEU A 19 1.84 6.18 -0.03
CA LEU A 19 2.03 6.23 -1.48
C LEU A 19 0.73 6.63 -2.21
N LEU A 20 -0.41 6.12 -1.75
CA LEU A 20 -1.74 6.47 -2.28
C LEU A 20 -2.10 7.93 -1.99
N LYS A 21 -1.91 8.39 -0.75
CA LYS A 21 -2.16 9.78 -0.32
C LYS A 21 -1.28 10.77 -1.09
N SER A 22 -0.01 10.45 -1.29
CA SER A 22 0.92 11.29 -2.08
C SER A 22 0.50 11.38 -3.55
N SER A 23 -0.14 10.34 -4.08
CA SER A 23 -0.57 10.30 -5.48
C SER A 23 -1.97 10.90 -5.72
N MET A 24 -2.73 11.21 -4.67
CA MET A 24 -4.09 11.81 -4.69
C MET A 24 -5.07 11.13 -5.67
N LYS A 25 -4.85 9.86 -6.00
CA LYS A 25 -5.58 9.13 -7.04
C LYS A 25 -5.77 7.67 -6.65
N LYS A 26 -6.92 7.14 -7.04
CA LYS A 26 -7.17 5.70 -7.15
C LYS A 26 -6.15 5.11 -8.13
N VAL A 27 -5.52 4.01 -7.74
CA VAL A 27 -4.55 3.32 -8.58
C VAL A 27 -4.78 1.82 -8.51
N THR A 28 -4.50 1.12 -9.60
CA THR A 28 -4.54 -0.33 -9.61
C THR A 28 -3.45 -0.94 -8.72
N VAL A 29 -3.69 -2.18 -8.26
CA VAL A 29 -2.75 -2.96 -7.46
C VAL A 29 -1.37 -3.05 -8.11
N GLU A 30 -1.31 -3.24 -9.43
CA GLU A 30 -0.06 -3.33 -10.18
C GLU A 30 0.73 -2.03 -10.17
N ASN A 31 0.05 -0.89 -10.35
CA ASN A 31 0.71 0.42 -10.34
C ASN A 31 1.22 0.76 -8.93
N LEU A 32 0.45 0.42 -7.89
CA LEU A 32 0.89 0.57 -6.50
C LEU A 32 2.09 -0.33 -6.19
N PHE A 33 2.09 -1.56 -6.69
CA PHE A 33 3.20 -2.49 -6.54
C PHE A 33 4.50 -1.95 -7.17
N MET A 34 4.42 -1.41 -8.39
CA MET A 34 5.57 -0.79 -9.06
C MET A 34 6.12 0.41 -8.27
N LYS A 35 5.25 1.23 -7.66
CA LYS A 35 5.66 2.37 -6.83
C LYS A 35 6.25 1.95 -5.48
N ALA A 36 5.74 0.89 -4.87
CA ALA A 36 6.17 0.41 -3.56
C ALA A 36 7.61 -0.11 -3.56
N ASN A 37 8.13 -0.52 -4.73
CA ASN A 37 9.49 -1.09 -4.86
C ASN A 37 9.76 -2.20 -3.83
N LEU A 38 8.72 -2.98 -3.52
CA LEU A 38 8.73 -4.13 -2.61
C LEU A 38 8.81 -5.42 -3.41
N SER A 39 9.28 -6.49 -2.78
CA SER A 39 9.06 -7.84 -3.33
C SER A 39 7.57 -8.16 -3.38
N ARG A 40 7.13 -8.94 -4.38
CA ARG A 40 5.71 -9.30 -4.56
C ARG A 40 5.06 -9.85 -3.29
N VAL A 41 5.75 -10.76 -2.60
CA VAL A 41 5.27 -11.35 -1.34
C VAL A 41 5.10 -10.29 -0.25
N ASP A 42 6.11 -9.43 -0.09
CA ASP A 42 6.13 -8.38 0.93
C ASP A 42 5.04 -7.34 0.68
N PHE A 43 4.85 -6.96 -0.58
CA PHE A 43 3.77 -6.08 -1.01
C PHE A 43 2.40 -6.62 -0.64
N TYR A 44 2.07 -7.86 -1.03
CA TYR A 44 0.75 -8.42 -0.73
C TYR A 44 0.51 -8.59 0.77
N LYS A 45 1.53 -8.98 1.52
CA LYS A 45 1.40 -9.05 2.98
C LYS A 45 1.17 -7.65 3.58
N GLN A 46 1.83 -6.62 3.07
CA GLN A 46 1.62 -5.23 3.51
C GLN A 46 0.23 -4.72 3.13
N LEU A 47 -0.22 -4.99 1.91
CA LEU A 47 -1.56 -4.67 1.43
C LEU A 47 -2.64 -5.32 2.30
N ASP A 48 -2.54 -6.62 2.58
CA ASP A 48 -3.46 -7.34 3.47
C ASP A 48 -3.52 -6.70 4.88
N PHE A 49 -2.37 -6.29 5.42
CA PHE A 49 -2.33 -5.59 6.71
C PHE A 49 -3.03 -4.22 6.66
N GLU A 50 -2.74 -3.41 5.65
CA GLU A 50 -3.33 -2.07 5.53
C GLU A 50 -4.84 -2.13 5.21
N LEU A 51 -5.29 -3.13 4.45
CA LEU A 51 -6.71 -3.44 4.24
C LEU A 51 -7.40 -3.85 5.55
N LYS A 52 -6.77 -4.74 6.34
CA LYS A 52 -7.30 -5.15 7.67
C LYS A 52 -7.40 -3.99 8.65
N GLN A 53 -6.46 -3.05 8.58
CA GLN A 53 -6.46 -1.82 9.37
C GLN A 53 -7.43 -0.75 8.83
N LYS A 54 -8.14 -1.02 7.72
CA LYS A 54 -9.02 -0.08 7.02
C LYS A 54 -8.29 1.22 6.61
N LEU A 55 -6.99 1.13 6.33
CA LEU A 55 -6.17 2.25 5.84
C LEU A 55 -6.22 2.38 4.33
N ILE A 56 -6.52 1.27 3.63
CA ILE A 56 -6.73 1.20 2.19
C ILE A 56 -8.13 0.65 1.95
N VAL A 57 -8.79 1.16 0.93
CA VAL A 57 -10.09 0.70 0.45
C VAL A 57 -9.94 0.26 -0.99
N GLU A 58 -10.50 -0.90 -1.32
CA GLU A 58 -10.59 -1.38 -2.70
C GLU A 58 -11.97 -1.02 -3.26
N HIS A 59 -11.98 -0.33 -4.40
CA HIS A 59 -13.18 0.06 -5.14
C HIS A 59 -13.01 -0.30 -6.62
N ASP A 60 -13.86 -1.19 -7.13
CA ASP A 60 -13.90 -1.56 -8.56
C ASP A 60 -12.54 -2.04 -9.13
N GLY A 61 -11.73 -2.71 -8.29
CA GLY A 61 -10.39 -3.17 -8.66
C GLY A 61 -9.28 -2.09 -8.56
N GLU A 62 -9.62 -0.89 -8.07
CA GLU A 62 -8.67 0.17 -7.73
C GLU A 62 -8.47 0.28 -6.22
N LEU A 63 -7.26 0.60 -5.79
CA LEU A 63 -6.89 0.86 -4.41
C LEU A 63 -6.86 2.37 -4.15
N GLU A 64 -7.47 2.78 -3.05
CA GLU A 64 -7.50 4.16 -2.57
C GLU A 64 -7.15 4.23 -1.09
N ALA A 65 -6.48 5.31 -0.67
CA ALA A 65 -6.25 5.55 0.74
C ALA A 65 -7.58 5.84 1.43
N ALA A 66 -7.86 5.14 2.52
CA ALA A 66 -9.04 5.43 3.32
C ALA A 66 -9.03 6.89 3.77
N PRO A 67 -10.18 7.58 3.74
CA PRO A 67 -10.30 8.90 4.30
C PRO A 67 -9.92 8.83 5.78
N CYS A 68 -8.89 9.57 6.19
CA CYS A 68 -8.68 9.84 7.61
C CYS A 68 -9.84 10.72 8.06
N ASP A 69 -10.69 10.20 8.93
CA ASP A 69 -11.58 11.00 9.78
C ASP A 69 -10.76 11.62 10.92
#